data_AF-A0AA38PSB7-F1
#
_entry.id   AF-A0AA38PSB7-F1
#
_cell.length_a   1.000
_cell.length_b   1.000
_cell.length_c   1.000
_cell.angle_alpha   90.00
_cell.angle_beta   90.00
_cell.angle_gamma   90.00
#
_symmetry.space_group_name_H-M   'P 1'
#
loop_
_entity.id
_entity.type
_entity.pdbx_description
1 polymer ?
#
loop_
_entity_poly.entity_id
_entity_poly.type
_entity_poly.pdbx_seq_one_letter_code
_entity_poly.pdbx_strand_id
1 'polypeptide(L)'
;MTFETEDSHIFYHWLAMVIEFACYGRRNQRVSHPGHMAQVALTLGARHIPASDREVGWGVNYYKKLSNEVKISHDEDVIAASGIFWSMIMSTMPAEVTQPMVEILSDQKVPHMARRWIAPGKGFHLQLENRHYVFPNVNCSPPELFLTKGYLAYIIIFTLSALV
;
A
#
# COMPACT_ATOMS: atom_id res chain seq x y z
N MET A 1 16.29 19.19 -19.76
CA MET A 1 16.83 18.00 -20.45
C MET A 1 16.19 16.79 -19.79
N THR A 2 15.03 16.38 -20.29
CA THR A 2 14.28 15.24 -19.75
C THR A 2 14.78 13.98 -20.45
N PHE A 3 15.59 13.19 -19.74
CA PHE A 3 15.91 11.83 -20.14
C PHE A 3 14.73 10.95 -19.73
N GLU A 4 13.67 10.94 -20.53
CA GLU A 4 12.66 9.86 -20.45
C GLU A 4 13.33 8.61 -21.00
N THR A 5 13.83 7.77 -20.10
CA THR A 5 14.36 6.45 -20.46
C THR A 5 13.18 5.50 -20.66
N GLU A 6 13.34 4.51 -21.54
CA GLU A 6 12.36 3.42 -21.74
C GLU A 6 11.91 2.79 -20.40
N ASP A 7 12.87 2.63 -19.47
CA ASP A 7 12.62 2.14 -18.11
C ASP A 7 11.63 3.01 -17.30
N SER A 8 11.65 4.34 -17.51
CA SER A 8 10.74 5.24 -16.82
C SER A 8 9.29 5.01 -17.25
N HIS A 9 9.05 4.81 -18.56
CA HIS A 9 7.71 4.51 -19.08
C HIS A 9 7.20 3.16 -18.57
N ILE A 10 8.05 2.13 -18.54
CA ILE A 10 7.71 0.81 -18.02
C ILE A 10 7.28 0.92 -16.55
N PHE A 11 8.07 1.63 -15.73
CA PHE A 11 7.76 1.82 -14.32
C PHE A 11 6.44 2.59 -14.11
N TYR A 12 6.25 3.71 -14.82
CA TYR A 12 5.01 4.48 -14.72
C TYR A 12 3.78 3.69 -15.15
N HIS A 13 3.90 2.92 -16.23
CA HIS A 13 2.82 2.05 -16.70
C HIS A 13 2.49 0.96 -15.67
N TRP A 14 3.49 0.28 -15.12
CA TRP A 14 3.30 -0.69 -14.05
C TRP A 14 2.57 -0.07 -12.85
N LEU A 15 3.04 1.08 -12.35
CA LEU A 15 2.42 1.74 -11.20
C LEU A 15 0.97 2.13 -11.47
N ALA A 16 0.67 2.63 -12.68
CA ALA A 16 -0.70 2.92 -13.11
C ALA A 16 -1.55 1.65 -13.08
N MET A 17 -1.06 0.53 -13.61
CA MET A 17 -1.76 -0.76 -13.59
C MET A 17 -2.05 -1.26 -12.17
N VAL A 18 -1.13 -1.09 -11.22
CA VAL A 18 -1.36 -1.41 -9.80
C VAL A 18 -2.53 -0.60 -9.24
N ILE A 19 -2.57 0.71 -9.49
CA ILE A 19 -3.65 1.60 -9.03
C ILE A 19 -4.98 1.21 -9.69
N GLU A 20 -4.97 0.98 -11.00
CA GLU A 20 -6.16 0.62 -11.76
C GLU A 20 -6.74 -0.70 -11.27
N PHE A 21 -5.91 -1.72 -11.08
CA PHE A 21 -6.35 -3.02 -10.59
C PHE A 21 -6.89 -2.91 -9.17
N ALA A 22 -6.22 -2.15 -8.29
CA ALA A 22 -6.71 -1.92 -6.93
C ALA A 22 -8.10 -1.26 -6.94
N CYS A 23 -8.29 -0.22 -7.75
CA CYS A 23 -9.57 0.47 -7.87
C CYS A 23 -10.66 -0.38 -8.57
N TYR A 24 -10.25 -1.31 -9.43
CA TYR A 24 -11.17 -2.22 -10.09
C TYR A 24 -11.62 -3.35 -9.16
N GLY A 25 -10.70 -3.96 -8.43
CA GLY A 25 -10.92 -5.20 -7.67
C GLY A 25 -11.36 -4.99 -6.21
N ARG A 26 -11.08 -3.84 -5.60
CA ARG A 26 -11.32 -3.57 -4.17
C ARG A 26 -12.51 -2.65 -3.93
N ARG A 27 -13.06 -2.72 -2.71
CA ARG A 27 -14.21 -1.89 -2.30
C ARG A 27 -13.79 -0.42 -2.22
N ASN A 28 -14.59 0.44 -2.86
CA ASN A 28 -14.44 1.89 -2.74
C ASN A 28 -14.78 2.34 -1.31
N GLN A 29 -13.85 3.01 -0.64
CA GLN A 29 -14.09 3.57 0.70
C GLN A 29 -14.98 4.81 0.69
N ARG A 30 -15.04 5.55 -0.42
CA ARG A 30 -15.92 6.73 -0.56
C ARG A 30 -16.94 6.51 -1.68
N VAL A 31 -18.04 5.86 -1.33
CA VAL A 31 -19.10 5.47 -2.26
C VAL A 31 -19.79 6.67 -2.92
N SER A 32 -19.82 7.83 -2.25
CA SER A 32 -20.47 9.06 -2.76
C SER A 32 -19.61 9.91 -3.69
N HIS A 33 -18.33 9.56 -3.90
CA HIS A 33 -17.40 10.33 -4.73
C HIS A 33 -17.32 9.72 -6.15
N PRO A 34 -17.21 10.53 -7.24
CA PRO A 34 -17.11 10.01 -8.61
C PRO A 34 -15.84 9.17 -8.87
N GLY A 35 -14.77 9.45 -8.13
CA GLY A 35 -13.52 8.68 -8.11
C GLY A 35 -13.56 7.45 -7.18
N HIS A 36 -12.58 6.57 -7.35
CA HIS A 36 -12.43 5.33 -6.56
C HIS A 36 -11.24 5.41 -5.60
N MET A 37 -11.45 5.05 -4.33
CA MET A 37 -10.41 4.98 -3.30
C MET A 37 -10.37 3.58 -2.69
N ALA A 38 -9.33 2.84 -3.03
CA ALA A 38 -9.07 1.51 -2.50
C ALA A 38 -8.09 1.62 -1.33
N GLN A 39 -8.55 1.27 -0.12
CA GLN A 39 -7.71 1.26 1.08
C GLN A 39 -7.01 -0.09 1.23
N VAL A 40 -5.74 -0.08 1.60
CA VAL A 40 -4.96 -1.27 1.95
C VAL A 40 -4.40 -0.99 3.33
N ALA A 41 -5.04 -1.57 4.34
CA ALA A 41 -4.71 -1.27 5.73
C ALA A 41 -4.89 -2.47 6.67
N LEU A 42 -4.32 -2.34 7.86
CA LEU A 42 -4.78 -3.09 9.03
C LEU A 42 -6.25 -2.75 9.31
N THR A 43 -6.98 -3.75 9.79
CA THR A 43 -8.36 -3.60 10.24
C THR A 43 -8.51 -4.23 11.62
N LEU A 44 -9.39 -3.65 12.42
CA LEU A 44 -9.86 -4.24 13.68
C LEU A 44 -11.01 -5.24 13.46
N GLY A 45 -11.17 -5.76 12.23
CA GLY A 45 -12.29 -6.63 11.90
C GLY A 45 -13.61 -5.88 11.75
N ALA A 46 -14.72 -6.61 11.85
CA ALA A 46 -16.04 -6.06 11.58
C ALA A 46 -16.53 -5.16 12.74
N ARG A 47 -17.08 -3.99 12.41
CA ARG A 47 -17.54 -3.00 13.41
C ARG A 47 -18.60 -3.53 14.37
N HIS A 48 -19.40 -4.52 13.95
CA HIS A 48 -20.44 -5.14 14.78
C HIS A 48 -19.89 -6.15 15.80
N ILE A 49 -18.62 -6.56 15.67
CA ILE A 49 -17.96 -7.42 16.64
C ILE A 49 -17.51 -6.55 17.82
N PRO A 50 -17.80 -6.96 19.08
CA PRO A 50 -17.33 -6.27 20.28
C PRO A 50 -15.83 -6.04 20.25
N ALA A 51 -15.37 -4.90 20.77
CA ALA A 51 -13.95 -4.55 20.75
C ALA A 51 -13.05 -5.59 21.45
N SER A 52 -13.57 -6.30 22.46
CA SER A 52 -12.90 -7.40 23.17
C SER A 52 -12.58 -8.59 22.26
N ASP A 53 -13.36 -8.77 21.19
CA ASP A 53 -13.34 -9.95 20.33
C ASP A 53 -12.80 -9.61 18.92
N ARG A 54 -12.28 -8.39 18.75
CA ARG A 54 -11.71 -7.92 17.48
C ARG A 54 -10.27 -8.40 17.36
N GLU A 55 -10.01 -9.21 16.35
CA GLU A 55 -8.65 -9.55 15.94
C GLU A 55 -8.10 -8.46 15.01
N VAL A 56 -6.93 -7.92 15.36
CA VAL A 56 -6.16 -7.05 14.47
C VAL A 56 -5.62 -7.90 13.34
N GLY A 57 -5.96 -7.55 12.10
CA GLY A 57 -5.51 -8.30 10.94
C GLY A 57 -5.48 -7.47 9.66
N TRP A 58 -4.90 -8.05 8.60
CA TRP A 58 -4.85 -7.40 7.30
C TRP A 58 -6.21 -7.45 6.61
N GLY A 59 -6.76 -6.28 6.30
CA GLY A 59 -8.06 -6.18 5.67
C GLY A 59 -8.07 -6.79 4.26
N VAL A 60 -8.97 -7.74 4.02
CA VAL A 60 -9.26 -8.25 2.66
C VAL A 60 -10.46 -7.49 2.13
N ASN A 61 -10.23 -6.58 1.19
CA ASN A 61 -11.27 -5.73 0.64
C ASN A 61 -11.54 -5.97 -0.85
N TYR A 62 -11.09 -7.09 -1.42
CA TYR A 62 -11.53 -7.53 -2.75
C TYR A 62 -13.04 -7.83 -2.71
N TYR A 63 -13.81 -7.19 -3.59
CA TYR A 63 -15.23 -7.50 -3.75
C TYR A 63 -15.49 -8.38 -4.97
N LYS A 64 -14.60 -8.33 -5.97
CA LYS A 64 -14.67 -9.23 -7.13
C LYS A 64 -14.19 -10.63 -6.76
N LYS A 65 -14.82 -11.64 -7.36
CA LYS A 65 -14.39 -13.03 -7.28
C LYS A 65 -13.13 -13.23 -8.14
N LEU A 66 -11.97 -13.01 -7.52
CA LEU A 66 -10.66 -13.27 -8.10
C LEU A 66 -10.08 -14.56 -7.49
N SER A 67 -9.23 -15.25 -8.25
CA SER A 67 -8.47 -16.39 -7.72
C SER A 67 -7.48 -15.92 -6.65
N ASN A 68 -6.98 -16.84 -5.82
CA ASN A 68 -6.05 -16.47 -4.76
C ASN A 68 -4.70 -16.04 -5.33
N GLU A 69 -4.27 -16.68 -6.41
CA GLU A 69 -3.02 -16.38 -7.12
C GLU A 69 -3.02 -14.93 -7.63
N VAL A 70 -4.13 -14.49 -8.25
CA VAL A 70 -4.29 -13.10 -8.72
C VAL A 70 -4.30 -12.11 -7.55
N LYS A 71 -4.96 -12.44 -6.43
CA LYS A 71 -4.98 -11.58 -5.25
C LYS A 71 -3.60 -11.45 -4.62
N ILE A 72 -2.84 -12.55 -4.55
CA ILE A 72 -1.49 -12.58 -3.99
C ILE A 72 -0.56 -11.74 -4.88
N SER A 73 -0.52 -12.01 -6.18
CA SER A 73 0.32 -11.27 -7.12
C SER A 73 0.03 -9.76 -7.08
N HIS A 74 -1.25 -9.36 -7.08
CA HIS A 74 -1.58 -7.94 -6.96
C HIS A 74 -1.29 -7.37 -5.55
N ASP A 75 -1.43 -8.16 -4.49
CA ASP A 75 -1.04 -7.75 -3.14
C ASP A 75 0.48 -7.55 -3.03
N GLU A 76 1.31 -8.34 -3.72
CA GLU A 76 2.76 -8.17 -3.84
C GLU A 76 3.11 -6.86 -4.58
N ASP A 77 2.46 -6.61 -5.72
CA ASP A 77 2.62 -5.36 -6.49
C ASP A 77 2.28 -4.13 -5.65
N VAL A 78 1.22 -4.19 -4.84
CA VAL A 78 0.83 -3.09 -3.95
C VAL A 78 1.89 -2.84 -2.88
N ILE A 79 2.43 -3.90 -2.26
CA ILE A 79 3.51 -3.77 -1.27
C ILE A 79 4.76 -3.18 -1.92
N ALA A 80 5.09 -3.60 -3.15
CA ALA A 80 6.22 -3.06 -3.88
C ALA A 80 6.04 -1.57 -4.19
N ALA A 81 4.87 -1.18 -4.70
CA ALA A 81 4.55 0.21 -5.01
C ALA A 81 4.63 1.09 -3.76
N SER A 82 4.08 0.63 -2.64
CA SER A 82 4.12 1.36 -1.39
C SER A 82 5.53 1.42 -0.79
N GLY A 83 6.30 0.34 -0.86
CA GLY A 83 7.69 0.27 -0.42
C GLY A 83 8.61 1.21 -1.19
N ILE A 84 8.45 1.30 -2.52
CA ILE A 84 9.17 2.25 -3.36
C ILE A 84 8.82 3.68 -2.95
N PHE A 85 7.53 3.99 -2.82
CA PHE A 85 7.10 5.33 -2.44
C PHE A 85 7.60 5.73 -1.05
N TRP A 86 7.52 4.81 -0.08
CA TRP A 86 8.05 5.01 1.25
C TRP A 86 9.57 5.25 1.24
N SER A 87 10.31 4.49 0.43
CA SER A 87 11.75 4.68 0.26
C SER A 87 12.08 6.05 -0.32
N MET A 88 11.24 6.57 -1.25
CA MET A 88 11.37 7.93 -1.78
C MET A 88 11.08 8.99 -0.71
N ILE A 89 10.04 8.81 0.12
CA ILE A 89 9.78 9.73 1.25
C ILE A 89 11.01 9.77 2.16
N MET A 90 11.49 8.60 2.59
CA MET A 90 12.61 8.50 3.53
C MET A 90 13.92 9.04 2.96
N SER A 91 14.12 9.03 1.64
CA SER A 91 15.33 9.57 1.00
C SER A 91 15.27 11.07 0.72
N THR A 92 14.07 11.66 0.67
CA THR A 92 13.87 13.06 0.27
C THR A 92 13.45 13.98 1.41
N MET A 93 12.76 13.46 2.43
CA MET A 93 12.32 14.25 3.58
C MET A 93 13.41 14.35 4.65
N PRO A 94 13.50 15.49 5.37
CA PRO A 94 14.39 15.62 6.52
C PRO A 94 14.08 14.60 7.62
N ALA A 95 15.12 14.10 8.28
CA ALA A 95 14.99 13.10 9.32
C ALA A 95 14.15 13.60 10.50
N GLU A 96 14.20 14.89 10.81
CA GLU A 96 13.40 15.54 11.86
C GLU A 96 11.89 15.38 11.63
N VAL A 97 11.46 15.16 10.38
CA VAL A 97 10.06 14.92 10.01
C VAL A 97 9.72 13.44 10.04
N THR A 98 10.58 12.58 9.50
CA THR A 98 10.27 11.14 9.33
C THR A 98 10.59 10.30 10.56
N GLN A 99 11.64 10.65 11.31
CA GLN A 99 12.13 9.88 12.46
C GLN A 99 11.07 9.75 13.57
N PRO A 100 10.35 10.81 13.98
CA PRO A 100 9.30 10.67 14.99
C PRO A 100 8.19 9.70 14.57
N MET A 101 7.83 9.68 13.28
CA MET A 101 6.85 8.73 12.75
C MET A 101 7.36 7.29 12.83
N VAL A 102 8.62 7.04 12.45
CA VAL A 102 9.23 5.71 12.52
C VAL A 102 9.33 5.23 13.96
N GLU A 103 9.70 6.11 14.89
CA GLU A 103 9.79 5.82 16.32
C GLU A 103 8.41 5.46 16.89
N ILE A 104 7.38 6.26 16.63
CA ILE A 104 6.01 5.98 17.09
C ILE A 104 5.52 4.63 16.57
N LEU A 105 5.73 4.33 15.28
CA LEU A 105 5.33 3.05 14.68
C LEU A 105 6.07 1.87 15.33
N SER A 106 7.36 2.04 15.61
CA SER A 106 8.17 1.03 16.30
C SER A 106 7.74 0.82 17.75
N ASP A 107 7.54 1.91 18.50
CA ASP A 107 7.15 1.89 19.92
C ASP A 107 5.77 1.27 20.13
N GLN A 108 4.84 1.55 19.22
CA GLN A 108 3.50 0.95 19.20
C GLN A 108 3.48 -0.47 18.63
N LYS A 109 4.63 -1.02 18.23
CA LYS A 109 4.77 -2.36 17.59
C LYS A 109 3.84 -2.51 16.39
N VAL A 110 3.63 -1.42 15.66
CA VAL A 110 2.79 -1.42 14.46
C VAL A 110 3.58 -2.12 13.34
N PRO A 111 3.07 -3.21 12.76
CA PRO A 111 3.80 -3.92 11.73
C PRO A 111 3.91 -3.06 10.46
N HIS A 112 5.01 -3.24 9.72
CA HIS A 112 5.09 -2.72 8.36
C HIS A 112 4.06 -3.39 7.45
N MET A 113 3.78 -2.76 6.30
CA MET A 113 2.78 -3.24 5.36
C MET A 113 3.01 -4.69 4.98
N ALA A 114 1.95 -5.48 5.14
CA ALA A 114 1.86 -6.85 4.69
C ALA A 114 0.41 -7.13 4.28
N ARG A 115 0.10 -8.37 3.91
CA ARG A 115 -1.24 -8.76 3.46
C ARG A 115 -1.64 -10.09 4.07
N ARG A 116 -2.93 -10.44 4.00
CA ARG A 116 -3.45 -11.67 4.62
C ARG A 116 -2.67 -12.92 4.19
N TRP A 117 -2.17 -12.93 2.95
CA TRP A 117 -1.45 -14.05 2.36
C TRP A 117 0.05 -13.79 2.17
N ILE A 118 0.54 -12.62 2.57
CA ILE A 118 1.95 -12.22 2.46
C ILE A 118 2.41 -11.85 3.86
N ALA A 119 3.30 -12.66 4.43
CA ALA A 119 3.78 -12.44 5.78
C ALA A 119 4.42 -11.05 5.92
N PRO A 120 4.24 -10.36 7.07
CA PRO A 120 4.99 -9.15 7.36
C PRO A 120 6.49 -9.47 7.39
N GLY A 121 7.29 -8.63 6.76
CA GLY A 121 8.71 -8.89 6.59
C GLY A 121 9.49 -7.65 6.17
N LYS A 122 10.80 -7.87 5.99
CA LYS A 122 11.69 -6.88 5.38
C LYS A 122 11.74 -7.16 3.88
N GLY A 123 11.52 -6.11 3.11
CA GLY A 123 11.68 -6.13 1.66
C GLY A 123 10.42 -6.40 0.86
N PHE A 124 10.56 -6.16 -0.43
CA PHE A 124 9.54 -6.38 -1.44
C PHE A 124 10.18 -6.78 -2.76
N HIS A 125 9.38 -7.38 -3.64
CA HIS A 125 9.78 -7.80 -4.98
C HIS A 125 9.06 -6.92 -6.00
N LEU A 126 9.78 -6.51 -7.04
CA LEU A 126 9.24 -5.73 -8.13
C LEU A 126 9.45 -6.50 -9.43
N GLN A 127 8.36 -6.84 -10.10
CA GLN A 127 8.39 -7.44 -11.43
C GLN A 127 8.04 -6.38 -12.48
N LEU A 128 9.03 -5.96 -13.27
CA LEU A 128 8.82 -5.07 -14.41
C LEU A 128 9.12 -5.86 -15.69
N GLU A 129 8.07 -6.23 -16.43
CA GLU A 129 8.17 -7.05 -17.63
C GLU A 129 9.02 -8.31 -17.40
N ASN A 130 10.20 -8.40 -18.03
CA ASN A 130 11.13 -9.52 -17.93
C ASN A 130 12.20 -9.35 -16.84
N ARG A 131 12.11 -8.30 -16.02
CA ARG A 131 13.08 -7.99 -14.96
C ARG A 131 12.45 -8.19 -13.58
N HIS A 132 13.13 -8.97 -12.75
CA HIS A 132 12.77 -9.20 -11.36
C HIS A 132 13.78 -8.52 -10.45
N TYR A 133 13.31 -7.55 -9.67
CA TYR A 133 14.11 -6.84 -8.68
C TYR A 133 13.72 -7.29 -7.28
N VAL A 134 14.71 -7.59 -6.44
CA VAL A 134 14.52 -8.06 -5.07
C VAL A 134 15.17 -7.05 -4.13
N PHE A 135 14.39 -6.52 -3.18
CA PHE A 135 14.85 -5.52 -2.21
C PHE A 135 14.80 -6.06 -0.79
N PRO A 136 15.66 -7.02 -0.40
CA PRO A 136 15.46 -7.82 0.81
C PRO A 136 15.68 -7.03 2.11
N ASN A 137 16.41 -5.91 2.04
CA ASN A 137 16.82 -5.12 3.21
C ASN A 137 16.06 -3.80 3.36
N VAL A 138 15.11 -3.53 2.48
CA VAL A 138 14.34 -2.28 2.50
C VAL A 138 13.09 -2.48 3.36
N ASN A 139 12.79 -1.52 4.24
CA ASN A 139 11.56 -1.60 5.04
C ASN A 139 10.34 -1.37 4.13
N CYS A 140 9.30 -2.19 4.29
CA CYS A 140 8.01 -1.92 3.68
C CYS A 140 7.42 -0.62 4.25
N SER A 141 6.46 -0.03 3.54
CA SER A 141 5.77 1.18 3.99
C SER A 141 5.03 0.97 5.32
N PRO A 142 4.56 2.04 5.99
CA PRO A 142 3.59 1.95 7.09
C PRO A 142 2.36 1.12 6.70
N PRO A 143 1.58 0.61 7.66
CA PRO A 143 0.52 -0.39 7.44
C PRO A 143 -0.74 0.16 6.75
N GLU A 144 -0.74 1.39 6.23
CA GLU A 144 -1.91 2.00 5.60
C GLU A 144 -1.52 2.69 4.29
N LEU A 145 -2.31 2.42 3.24
CA LEU A 145 -2.17 2.99 1.91
C LEU A 145 -3.54 3.22 1.28
N PHE A 146 -3.69 4.33 0.58
CA PHE A 146 -4.84 4.60 -0.28
C PHE A 146 -4.39 4.67 -1.73
N LEU A 147 -4.95 3.81 -2.57
CA LEU A 147 -4.78 3.82 -4.02
C LEU A 147 -6.01 4.49 -4.61
N THR A 148 -5.84 5.59 -5.34
CA THR A 148 -6.94 6.42 -5.82
C THR A 148 -6.91 6.60 -7.33
N LYS A 149 -8.09 6.61 -7.97
CA LYS A 149 -8.28 6.91 -9.39
C LYS A 149 -9.46 7.83 -9.58
N GLY A 150 -9.32 8.83 -10.46
CA GLY A 150 -10.42 9.76 -10.80
C GLY A 150 -10.87 10.65 -9.64
N TYR A 151 -10.00 10.87 -8.65
CA TYR A 151 -10.25 11.87 -7.62
C TYR A 151 -10.03 13.27 -8.19
N LEU A 152 -11.04 14.14 -8.08
CA LEU A 152 -10.97 15.54 -8.54
C LEU A 152 -10.08 16.41 -7.65
N ALA A 153 -9.55 15.84 -6.56
CA ALA A 153 -8.52 16.43 -5.76
C ALA A 153 -7.23 15.61 -5.92
N TYR A 154 -6.13 16.25 -6.33
CA TYR A 154 -4.80 15.67 -6.33
C TYR A 154 -4.38 15.40 -4.89
N ILE A 155 -4.66 14.21 -4.39
CA ILE A 155 -4.47 13.86 -3.00
C ILE A 155 -3.60 12.61 -2.94
N ILE A 156 -2.31 12.81 -2.73
CA ILE A 156 -1.49 11.82 -2.03
C ILE A 156 -1.65 12.14 -0.54
N ILE A 157 -2.60 11.48 0.12
CA ILE A 157 -2.72 11.53 1.59
C ILE A 157 -2.12 10.25 2.14
N PHE A 158 -1.02 10.40 2.88
CA PHE A 158 -0.67 9.48 3.95
C PHE A 158 -1.46 9.92 5.17
N THR A 159 -2.53 9.21 5.52
CA THR A 159 -3.06 9.33 6.87
C THR A 159 -2.30 8.36 7.75
N LEU A 160 -1.64 8.88 8.77
CA LEU A 160 -1.36 8.13 9.98
C LEU A 160 -2.63 8.18 10.81
N SER A 161 -3.48 7.14 10.76
CA SER A 161 -4.40 6.93 11.87
C SER A 161 -3.63 6.21 12.98
N ALA A 162 -3.13 6.96 13.96
CA ALA A 162 -2.81 6.38 15.26
C ALA A 162 -4.14 5.96 15.89
N LEU A 163 -4.32 4.65 16.11
CA LEU A 163 -5.43 4.13 16.90
C LEU A 163 -5.20 4.58 18.36
N VAL A 164 -5.95 5.59 18.79
CA VAL A 164 -6.19 5.89 20.21
C VAL A 164 -7.53 5.28 20.59
#